data_AF-A0A382R106-F1
#
_entry.id   AF-A0A382R106-F1
#
_cell.length_a   1.000
_cell.length_b   1.000
_cell.length_c   1.000
_cell.angle_alpha   90.00
_cell.angle_beta   90.00
_cell.angle_gamma   90.00
#
_symmetry.space_group_name_H-M   'P 1'
#
loop_
_entity.id
_entity.type
_entity.pdbx_description
1 polymer ?
#
loop_
_entity_poly.entity_id
_entity_poly.type
_entity_poly.pdbx_seq_one_letter_code
_entity_poly.pdbx_strand_id
1 'polypeptide(L)' 'MGKYSRLIQLLRNEGLATAQTLNKPAMPPRWWLELVHDSDYVDRILTQTADDNVMRRIRLPLSFQLADRA' A
#
# COMPACT_ATOMS: atom_id res chain seq x y z
N MET A 1 9.29 -6.34 -1.84
CA MET A 1 9.69 -4.97 -1.43
C MET A 1 11.14 -4.58 -1.76
N GLY A 2 12.10 -5.53 -1.86
CA GLY A 2 13.52 -5.20 -2.02
C GLY A 2 13.91 -4.25 -3.16
N LYS A 3 13.20 -4.26 -4.31
CA LYS A 3 13.45 -3.30 -5.40
C LYS A 3 13.21 -1.83 -4.99
N TYR A 4 12.17 -1.58 -4.20
CA TYR A 4 11.85 -0.23 -3.71
C TYR A 4 12.83 0.20 -2.62
N SER A 5 13.21 -0.73 -1.73
CA SER A 5 14.26 -0.52 -0.73
C SER A 5 15.60 -0.17 -1.38
N ARG A 6 15.96 -0.84 -2.49
CA ARG A 6 17.18 -0.52 -3.24
C ARG A 6 17.09 0.84 -3.93
N LEU A 7 15.95 1.15 -4.56
CA LEU A 7 15.73 2.44 -5.21
C LEU A 7 15.86 3.59 -4.21
N ILE A 8 15.21 3.50 -3.04
CA ILE A 8 15.27 4.58 -2.04
C ILE A 8 16.69 4.77 -1.50
N GLN A 9 17.49 3.70 -1.38
CA GLN A 9 18.90 3.82 -1.01
C GLN A 9 19.71 4.58 -2.06
N LEU A 10 19.52 4.28 -3.34
CA LEU A 10 20.21 5.01 -4.43
C LEU A 10 19.83 6.49 -4.44
N LEU A 11 18.53 6.80 -4.34
CA LEU A 11 18.05 8.18 -4.30
C LEU A 11 18.56 8.96 -3.06
N ARG A 12 18.74 8.28 -1.92
CA ARG A 12 19.36 8.90 -0.73
C ARG A 12 20.84 9.18 -0.95
N ASN A 13 21.57 8.24 -1.54
CA ASN A 13 23.00 8.41 -1.83
C ASN A 13 23.27 9.54 -2.83
N GLU A 14 22.35 9.77 -3.77
CA GLU A 14 22.41 10.89 -4.72
C GLU A 14 21.90 12.22 -4.14
N GLY A 15 21.47 12.24 -2.86
CA GLY A 15 20.93 13.44 -2.21
C GLY A 15 19.54 13.87 -2.69
N LEU A 16 18.86 13.03 -3.47
CA LEU A 16 17.54 13.32 -4.04
C LEU A 16 16.39 12.99 -3.08
N ALA A 17 16.57 11.99 -2.21
CA ALA A 17 15.58 11.58 -1.21
C ALA A 17 15.95 12.08 0.19
N THR A 18 15.63 13.34 0.47
CA THR A 18 15.86 14.02 1.75
C THR A 18 14.57 14.11 2.56
N ALA A 19 14.66 14.59 3.81
CA ALA A 19 13.48 14.86 4.63
C ALA A 19 12.54 15.91 4.00
N GLN A 20 13.06 16.79 3.15
CA GLN A 20 12.30 17.86 2.48
C GLN A 20 11.62 17.37 1.20
N THR A 21 12.18 16.35 0.53
CA THR A 21 11.62 15.82 -0.72
C THR A 21 10.74 14.59 -0.49
N LEU A 22 10.90 13.90 0.63
CA LEU A 22 10.07 12.74 0.98
C LEU A 22 8.81 13.16 1.72
N ASN A 23 7.66 12.75 1.18
CA ASN A 23 6.38 12.82 1.85
C ASN A 23 6.02 11.45 2.45
N LYS A 24 5.62 11.42 3.73
CA LYS A 24 5.05 10.22 4.34
C LYS A 24 3.54 10.22 4.09
N PRO A 25 2.99 9.34 3.25
CA PRO A 25 1.56 9.31 3.00
C PRO A 25 0.81 8.87 4.26
N ALA A 26 -0.26 9.59 4.59
CA ALA A 26 -1.25 9.14 5.56
C ALA A 26 -2.13 8.03 4.94
N MET A 27 -2.82 7.27 5.79
CA MET A 27 -3.89 6.39 5.32
C MET A 27 -5.00 7.23 4.68
N PRO A 28 -5.48 6.87 3.47
CA PRO A 28 -6.56 7.61 2.85
C PRO A 28 -7.85 7.43 3.69
N PRO A 29 -8.71 8.46 3.75
CA PRO A 29 -10.06 8.30 4.29
C PRO A 29 -10.79 7.17 3.58
N ARG A 30 -11.55 6.35 4.34
CA ARG A 30 -12.29 5.20 3.79
C ARG A 30 -13.18 5.59 2.61
N TRP A 31 -13.88 6.72 2.72
CA TRP A 31 -14.80 7.20 1.69
C TRP A 31 -14.11 7.46 0.35
N TRP A 32 -12.79 7.73 0.31
CA TRP A 32 -12.05 7.84 -0.96
C TRP A 32 -11.99 6.51 -1.70
N LEU A 33 -11.82 5.41 -0.98
CA LEU A 33 -11.75 4.08 -1.55
C LEU A 33 -13.13 3.66 -2.10
N GLU A 34 -14.19 4.06 -1.39
CA GLU A 34 -15.58 3.76 -1.74
C GLU A 34 -16.09 4.56 -2.95
N LEU A 35 -15.35 5.56 -3.43
CA LEU A 35 -15.65 6.23 -4.70
C LEU A 35 -15.48 5.31 -5.93
N VAL A 36 -14.65 4.27 -5.81
CA VAL A 36 -14.27 3.40 -6.93
C VAL A 36 -14.57 1.92 -6.64
N HIS A 37 -14.80 1.58 -5.37
CA HIS A 37 -15.00 0.22 -4.90
C HIS A 37 -16.27 0.09 -4.06
N ASP A 38 -16.93 -1.06 -4.14
CA ASP A 38 -18.05 -1.37 -3.26
C ASP A 38 -17.61 -1.39 -1.79
N SER A 39 -18.46 -0.92 -0.88
CA SER A 39 -18.17 -0.86 0.56
C SER A 39 -17.76 -2.22 1.14
N ASP A 40 -18.38 -3.32 0.69
CA ASP A 40 -18.03 -4.68 1.13
C ASP A 40 -16.61 -5.06 0.72
N TYR A 41 -16.17 -4.67 -0.48
CA TYR A 41 -14.81 -4.90 -0.92
C TYR A 41 -13.83 -4.07 -0.08
N VAL A 42 -14.11 -2.78 0.12
CA VAL A 42 -13.28 -1.90 0.94
C VAL A 42 -13.13 -2.44 2.36
N ASP A 43 -14.24 -2.90 2.96
CA ASP A 43 -14.23 -3.46 4.30
C ASP A 43 -13.35 -4.69 4.41
N ARG A 44 -13.49 -5.64 3.47
CA ARG A 44 -12.71 -6.88 3.46
C ARG A 44 -11.23 -6.64 3.24
N ILE A 45 -10.85 -5.63 2.47
CA ILE A 45 -9.44 -5.25 2.28
C ILE A 45 -8.88 -4.60 3.54
N LEU A 46 -9.59 -3.65 4.15
CA LEU A 46 -9.13 -2.94 5.35
C LEU A 46 -9.06 -3.86 6.58
N THR A 47 -10.00 -4.80 6.72
CA THR A 47 -10.04 -5.78 7.81
C THR A 47 -9.19 -7.03 7.54
N GLN A 48 -8.59 -7.15 6.34
CA GLN A 48 -7.83 -8.32 5.90
C GLN A 48 -8.63 -9.63 5.92
N THR A 49 -9.91 -9.57 5.57
CA THR A 49 -10.85 -10.72 5.52
C THR A 49 -11.28 -11.08 4.08
N ALA A 50 -10.51 -10.61 3.09
CA ALA A 50 -10.69 -11.00 1.70
C ALA A 50 -10.51 -12.52 1.52
N ASP A 51 -11.38 -13.14 0.71
CA ASP A 51 -11.27 -14.57 0.39
C ASP A 51 -10.26 -14.82 -0.74
N ASP A 52 -9.98 -16.10 -0.98
CA ASP A 52 -9.10 -16.55 -2.05
C ASP A 52 -9.54 -16.08 -3.44
N ASN A 53 -10.85 -15.86 -3.66
CA ASN A 53 -11.35 -15.35 -4.94
C ASN A 53 -10.93 -13.90 -5.16
N VAL A 54 -11.08 -13.05 -4.14
CA VAL A 54 -10.61 -11.66 -4.16
C VAL A 54 -9.09 -11.63 -4.32
N MET A 55 -8.35 -12.40 -3.53
CA MET A 55 -6.88 -12.48 -3.60
C MET A 55 -6.38 -12.94 -4.97
N ARG A 56 -7.05 -13.91 -5.58
CA ARG A 56 -6.75 -14.39 -6.95
C ARG A 56 -7.03 -13.32 -8.00
N ARG A 57 -8.11 -12.55 -7.86
CA ARG A 57 -8.46 -11.44 -8.78
C ARG A 57 -7.42 -10.33 -8.73
N ILE A 58 -6.95 -9.95 -7.54
CA ILE A 58 -5.91 -8.92 -7.38
C ILE A 58 -4.49 -9.42 -7.70
N ARG A 59 -4.33 -10.75 -7.92
CA ARG A 59 -3.04 -11.44 -8.18
C ARG A 59 -1.96 -11.11 -7.16
N LEU A 60 -2.37 -10.86 -5.92
CA LEU A 60 -1.51 -10.43 -4.85
C LEU A 60 -2.06 -11.02 -3.54
N PRO A 61 -1.26 -11.80 -2.79
CA PRO A 61 -1.71 -12.28 -1.50
C PRO A 61 -1.85 -11.10 -0.55
N LEU A 62 -3.03 -10.92 0.05
CA LEU A 62 -3.16 -10.06 1.23
C LEU A 62 -2.32 -10.65 2.36
N SER A 63 -1.43 -9.84 2.91
CA SER A 63 -0.67 -10.16 4.10
C SER A 63 -0.50 -8.90 4.94
N PHE A 64 -0.32 -9.07 6.26
CA PHE A 64 0.00 -7.95 7.14
C PHE A 64 1.23 -7.17 6.66
N GLN A 65 2.22 -7.85 6.09
CA GLN A 65 3.43 -7.24 5.53
C GLN A 65 3.16 -6.40 4.27
N LEU A 66 2.08 -6.66 3.54
CA LEU A 66 1.65 -5.83 2.42
C LEU A 66 0.91 -4.57 2.90
N ALA A 67 0.15 -4.69 3.99
CA ALA A 67 -0.55 -3.57 4.61
C ALA A 67 0.40 -2.66 5.39
N ASP A 68 1.48 -3.22 5.94
CA ASP A 68 2.53 -2.47 6.63
C ASP A 68 3.34 -1.64 5.61
N ARG A 69 3.30 -0.32 5.80
CA ARG A 69 4.03 0.67 4.99
C ARG A 69 5.12 1.38 5.80
N ALA A 70 5.49 0.83 6.96
CA ALA A 70 6.53 1.36 7.84
C ALA A 70 7.92 1.37 7.18
#